data_AF-A0A819GYN4-F1
#
_entry.id   AF-A0A819GYN4-F1
#
_cell.length_a   1.000
_cell.length_b   1.000
_cell.length_c   1.000
_cell.angle_alpha   90.00
_cell.angle_beta   90.00
_cell.angle_gamma   90.00
#
_symmetry.space_group_name_H-M   'P 1'
#
loop_
_entity.id
_entity.type
_entity.pdbx_description
1 polymer ?
#
loop_
_entity_poly.entity_id
_entity_poly.type
_entity_poly.pdbx_seq_one_letter_code
_entity_poly.pdbx_strand_id
1 'polypeptide(L)'
;NKEQAPDGYKMFDELTVTRIVESNKSKYLLNGKNATQSAIHDLFKSVSLNVNNPRFLILQGQVTKVSKSKPQEILGLIEEAAGTRMYDQKKAEALKTIAKKDDKLKEIRTTIDTDITPTINKLQQDEQNYKMYTELKKRYKLLNDQLIAYEYWQLITSVKQTEIDVENMELQTNEYQERNEIITEEIKQIHYEVKIIEKERNESEFNTLYHI
;
A
#
# COMPACT_ATOMS: atom_id res chain seq x y z
N ASN A 1 -30.99 -29.30 51.01
CA ASN A 1 -31.98 -29.49 49.93
C ASN A 1 -31.28 -29.25 48.60
N LYS A 2 -31.02 -30.29 47.79
CA LYS A 2 -30.14 -30.19 46.60
C LYS A 2 -30.69 -29.28 45.49
N GLU A 3 -32.00 -29.06 45.49
CA GLU A 3 -32.69 -28.16 44.54
C GLU A 3 -32.45 -26.67 44.83
N GLN A 4 -32.09 -26.33 46.07
CA GLN A 4 -31.79 -24.95 46.50
C GLN A 4 -30.29 -24.65 46.53
N ALA A 5 -29.46 -25.61 46.12
CA ALA A 5 -28.01 -25.43 46.09
C ALA A 5 -27.60 -24.53 44.91
N PRO A 6 -26.62 -23.63 45.12
CA PRO A 6 -26.08 -22.77 44.06
C PRO A 6 -25.61 -23.57 42.85
N ASP A 7 -25.76 -22.98 41.65
CA ASP A 7 -25.27 -23.59 40.43
C ASP A 7 -23.76 -23.85 40.52
N GLY A 8 -23.35 -25.09 40.20
CA GLY A 8 -21.98 -25.57 40.38
C GLY A 8 -21.71 -26.29 41.72
N TYR A 9 -22.64 -26.24 42.68
CA TYR A 9 -22.47 -26.85 44.01
C TYR A 9 -23.53 -27.89 44.38
N LYS A 10 -24.43 -28.24 43.44
CA LYS A 10 -25.50 -29.25 43.62
C LYS A 10 -25.00 -30.67 43.93
N MET A 11 -23.72 -30.95 43.66
CA MET A 11 -23.09 -32.26 43.90
C MET A 11 -22.49 -32.40 45.31
N PHE A 12 -22.42 -31.33 46.10
CA PHE A 12 -21.91 -31.37 47.46
C PHE A 12 -23.07 -31.46 48.45
N ASP A 13 -22.99 -32.41 49.39
CA ASP A 13 -23.98 -32.55 50.47
C ASP A 13 -23.78 -31.48 51.56
N GLU A 14 -22.55 -30.95 51.70
CA GLU A 14 -22.20 -29.88 52.63
C GLU A 14 -21.31 -28.82 51.95
N LEU A 15 -21.53 -27.55 52.29
CA LEU A 15 -20.71 -26.42 51.85
C LEU A 15 -20.08 -25.74 53.05
N THR A 16 -18.76 -25.71 53.10
CA THR A 16 -17.97 -25.04 54.13
C THR A 16 -17.44 -23.72 53.59
N VAL A 17 -17.83 -22.61 54.22
CA VAL A 17 -17.29 -21.27 53.94
C VAL A 17 -16.38 -20.86 55.08
N THR A 18 -15.09 -20.65 54.79
CA THR A 18 -14.11 -20.23 55.80
C THR A 18 -13.56 -18.86 55.46
N ARG A 19 -13.62 -17.93 56.41
CA ARG A 19 -12.93 -16.63 56.32
C ARG A 19 -11.73 -16.63 57.25
N ILE A 20 -10.55 -16.44 56.70
CA ILE A 20 -9.31 -16.27 57.46
C ILE A 20 -9.00 -14.78 57.50
N VAL A 21 -8.95 -14.22 58.72
CA VAL A 21 -8.62 -12.81 58.94
C VAL A 21 -7.18 -12.72 59.43
N GLU A 22 -6.28 -12.35 58.53
CA GLU A 22 -4.90 -11.95 58.87
C GLU A 22 -4.87 -10.44 59.07
N SER A 23 -3.91 -9.92 59.84
CA SER A 23 -3.90 -8.55 60.39
C SER A 23 -4.26 -7.41 59.41
N ASN A 24 -4.02 -7.58 58.10
CA ASN A 24 -4.41 -6.62 57.06
C ASN A 24 -5.16 -7.21 55.86
N LYS A 25 -5.47 -8.53 55.84
CA LYS A 25 -6.08 -9.20 54.68
C LYS A 25 -7.10 -10.25 55.11
N SER A 26 -8.24 -10.26 54.43
CA SER A 26 -9.23 -11.35 54.54
C SER A 26 -9.06 -12.31 53.36
N LYS A 27 -8.82 -13.59 53.64
CA LYS A 27 -8.87 -14.67 52.64
C LYS A 27 -10.18 -15.44 52.79
N TYR A 28 -10.82 -15.76 51.68
CA TYR A 28 -12.04 -16.54 51.65
C TYR A 28 -11.78 -17.91 51.03
N LEU A 29 -12.28 -18.95 51.68
CA LEU A 29 -12.21 -20.32 51.22
C LEU A 29 -13.62 -20.88 51.08
N LEU A 30 -13.87 -21.60 49.99
CA LEU A 30 -15.09 -22.37 49.76
C LEU A 30 -14.70 -23.84 49.56
N ASN A 31 -15.15 -24.71 50.47
CA ASN A 31 -14.72 -26.12 50.55
C ASN A 31 -13.18 -26.24 50.52
N GLY A 32 -12.48 -25.37 51.24
CA GLY A 32 -11.01 -25.33 51.31
C GLY A 32 -10.30 -24.71 50.11
N LYS A 33 -11.00 -24.32 49.03
CA LYS A 33 -10.41 -23.66 47.86
C LYS A 33 -10.50 -22.14 47.97
N ASN A 34 -9.45 -21.44 47.54
CA ASN A 34 -9.46 -19.97 47.48
C ASN A 34 -10.62 -19.46 46.61
N ALA A 35 -11.39 -18.54 47.18
CA ALA A 35 -12.49 -17.85 46.52
C ALA A 35 -12.32 -16.34 46.67
N THR A 36 -12.85 -15.58 45.72
CA THR A 36 -12.92 -14.12 45.84
C THR A 36 -14.10 -13.73 46.73
N GLN A 37 -14.01 -12.55 47.35
CA GLN A 37 -15.13 -12.01 48.14
C GLN A 37 -16.42 -11.89 47.32
N SER A 38 -16.31 -11.49 46.04
CA SER A 38 -17.47 -11.42 45.14
C SER A 38 -18.11 -12.78 44.94
N ALA A 39 -17.31 -13.83 44.68
CA ALA A 39 -17.83 -15.18 44.49
C ALA A 39 -18.59 -15.70 45.73
N ILE A 40 -18.09 -15.41 46.94
CA ILE A 40 -18.79 -15.74 48.19
C ILE A 40 -20.09 -14.94 48.35
N HIS A 41 -20.09 -13.64 48.02
CA HIS A 41 -21.32 -12.85 48.03
C HIS A 41 -22.35 -13.33 47.01
N ASP A 42 -21.92 -13.74 45.82
CA ASP A 42 -22.81 -14.25 44.78
C ASP A 42 -23.35 -15.64 45.14
N LEU A 43 -22.54 -16.48 45.79
CA LEU A 43 -22.99 -17.73 46.41
C LEU A 43 -24.11 -17.45 47.43
N PHE A 44 -23.91 -16.52 48.36
CA PHE A 44 -24.90 -16.16 49.36
C PHE A 44 -26.18 -15.55 48.76
N LYS A 45 -26.06 -14.72 47.72
CA LYS A 45 -27.23 -14.22 46.95
C LYS A 45 -28.01 -15.36 46.30
N SER A 46 -27.33 -16.37 45.75
CA SER A 46 -28.00 -17.48 45.04
C SER A 46 -28.83 -18.38 45.96
N VAL A 47 -28.46 -18.50 47.23
CA VAL A 47 -29.27 -19.20 48.27
C VAL A 47 -30.25 -18.26 49.00
N SER A 48 -30.50 -17.06 48.46
CA SER A 48 -31.35 -16.03 49.08
C SER A 48 -30.87 -15.54 50.47
N LEU A 49 -29.62 -15.82 50.83
CA LEU A 49 -28.96 -15.30 52.03
C LEU A 49 -28.24 -13.99 51.66
N ASN A 50 -28.97 -12.96 51.29
CA ASN A 50 -28.31 -11.68 51.02
C ASN A 50 -27.84 -11.06 52.35
N VAL A 51 -26.54 -11.13 52.61
CA VAL A 51 -25.88 -10.64 53.84
C VAL A 51 -26.10 -9.13 54.07
N ASN A 52 -26.43 -8.38 53.00
CA ASN A 52 -26.76 -6.96 53.06
C ASN A 52 -28.26 -6.69 53.24
N ASN A 53 -29.10 -7.73 53.19
CA ASN A 53 -30.54 -7.60 53.38
C ASN A 53 -30.87 -7.48 54.88
N PRO A 54 -31.59 -6.44 55.31
CA PRO A 54 -32.01 -6.26 56.70
C PRO A 54 -32.87 -7.40 57.26
N ARG A 55 -33.52 -8.20 56.40
CA ARG A 55 -34.33 -9.36 56.80
C ARG A 55 -33.50 -10.56 57.25
N PHE A 56 -32.20 -10.59 56.93
CA PHE A 56 -31.35 -11.74 57.19
C PHE A 56 -30.76 -11.74 58.61
N LEU A 57 -30.43 -10.57 59.17
CA LEU A 57 -29.79 -10.47 60.49
C LEU A 57 -30.34 -9.30 61.30
N ILE A 58 -30.99 -9.63 62.43
CA ILE A 58 -31.49 -8.64 63.39
C ILE A 58 -30.43 -8.40 64.46
N LEU A 59 -29.63 -7.34 64.29
CA LEU A 59 -28.68 -6.86 65.28
C LEU A 59 -29.35 -5.94 66.31
N GLN A 60 -28.73 -5.80 67.49
CA GLN A 60 -29.20 -4.85 68.50
C GLN A 60 -29.17 -3.42 67.94
N GLY A 61 -30.28 -2.68 68.11
CA GLY A 61 -30.42 -1.31 67.61
C GLY A 61 -31.00 -1.18 66.20
N GLN A 62 -31.30 -2.28 65.49
CA GLN A 62 -31.92 -2.21 64.16
C GLN A 62 -33.30 -1.54 64.15
N VAL A 63 -34.11 -1.75 65.20
CA VAL A 63 -35.43 -1.08 65.33
C VAL A 63 -35.27 0.44 65.42
N THR A 64 -34.34 0.91 66.25
CA THR A 64 -34.03 2.34 66.38
C THR A 64 -33.45 2.92 65.09
N LYS A 65 -32.64 2.14 64.36
CA LYS A 65 -32.08 2.53 63.07
C LYS A 65 -33.18 2.75 62.04
N VAL A 66 -34.09 1.78 61.86
CA VAL A 66 -35.23 1.91 60.94
C VAL A 66 -36.12 3.10 61.32
N SER A 67 -36.34 3.33 62.61
CA SER A 67 -37.12 4.49 63.10
C SER A 67 -36.47 5.85 62.85
N LYS A 68 -35.13 5.91 62.71
CA LYS A 68 -34.38 7.16 62.49
C LYS A 68 -33.84 7.29 61.05
N SER A 69 -34.01 6.26 60.22
CA SER A 69 -33.53 6.23 58.85
C SER A 69 -34.27 7.24 57.97
N LYS A 70 -33.54 7.79 56.99
CA LYS A 70 -34.12 8.71 56.00
C LYS A 70 -35.06 7.93 55.06
N PRO A 71 -36.06 8.60 54.44
CA PRO A 71 -36.97 7.96 53.49
C PRO A 71 -36.27 7.18 52.36
N GLN A 72 -35.14 7.66 51.86
CA GLN A 72 -34.34 6.98 50.83
C GLN A 72 -33.75 5.65 51.32
N GLU A 73 -33.34 5.58 52.59
CA GLU A 73 -32.82 4.34 53.18
C GLU A 73 -33.95 3.33 53.35
N ILE A 74 -35.12 3.77 53.84
CA ILE A 74 -36.32 2.93 53.98
C ILE A 74 -36.76 2.40 52.62
N LEU A 75 -36.75 3.25 51.58
CA LEU A 75 -37.07 2.84 50.21
C LEU A 75 -36.11 1.75 49.72
N GLY A 76 -34.80 1.92 49.93
CA GLY A 76 -33.81 0.90 49.58
C GLY A 76 -34.05 -0.44 50.30
N LEU A 77 -34.49 -0.42 51.56
CA LEU A 77 -34.86 -1.63 52.31
C LEU A 77 -36.13 -2.28 51.71
N ILE A 78 -37.09 -1.49 51.23
CA ILE A 78 -38.32 -1.97 50.57
C ILE A 78 -37.99 -2.55 49.18
N GLU A 79 -37.15 -1.89 48.39
CA GLU A 79 -36.72 -2.36 47.06
C GLU A 79 -35.92 -3.66 47.15
N GLU A 80 -35.08 -3.79 48.18
CA GLU A 80 -34.31 -5.00 48.43
C GLU A 80 -35.19 -6.14 48.95
N ALA A 81 -36.22 -5.82 49.72
CA ALA A 81 -37.28 -6.73 50.13
C ALA A 81 -38.15 -7.22 48.97
N ALA A 82 -38.46 -6.34 48.02
CA ALA A 82 -39.23 -6.64 46.82
C ALA A 82 -38.38 -7.30 45.72
N GLY A 83 -37.05 -7.34 45.89
CA GLY A 83 -36.11 -7.88 44.91
C GLY A 83 -35.87 -7.00 43.68
N THR A 84 -36.46 -5.79 43.61
CA THR A 84 -36.35 -4.87 42.48
C THR A 84 -34.96 -4.25 42.36
N ARG A 85 -34.28 -4.06 43.48
CA ARG A 85 -32.94 -3.45 43.54
C ARG A 85 -31.89 -4.19 42.69
N MET A 86 -31.91 -5.52 42.67
CA MET A 86 -30.98 -6.33 41.86
C MET A 86 -31.28 -6.21 40.36
N TYR A 87 -32.57 -6.11 40.00
CA TYR A 87 -32.98 -5.92 38.62
C TYR A 87 -32.53 -4.55 38.10
N ASP A 88 -32.77 -3.48 38.86
CA ASP A 88 -32.40 -2.12 38.47
C ASP A 88 -30.88 -1.96 38.36
N GLN A 89 -30.11 -2.58 39.25
CA GLN A 89 -28.65 -2.60 39.14
C GLN A 89 -28.19 -3.31 37.86
N LYS A 90 -28.71 -4.51 37.57
CA LYS A 90 -28.37 -5.23 36.32
C LYS A 90 -28.77 -4.45 35.08
N LYS A 91 -29.93 -3.79 35.10
CA LYS A 91 -30.39 -2.92 34.01
C LYS A 91 -29.44 -1.75 33.80
N ALA A 92 -29.02 -1.07 34.87
CA ALA A 92 -28.07 0.04 34.77
C ALA A 92 -26.69 -0.41 34.23
N GLU A 93 -26.18 -1.57 34.67
CA GLU A 93 -24.94 -2.15 34.16
C GLU A 93 -25.04 -2.54 32.68
N ALA A 94 -26.17 -3.11 32.26
CA ALA A 94 -26.44 -3.44 30.87
C ALA A 94 -26.50 -2.19 29.99
N LEU A 95 -27.23 -1.15 30.41
CA LEU A 95 -27.31 0.13 29.70
C LEU A 95 -25.93 0.79 29.54
N LYS A 96 -25.12 0.77 30.60
CA LYS A 96 -23.74 1.29 30.55
C LYS A 96 -22.87 0.50 29.57
N THR A 97 -23.09 -0.81 29.48
CA THR A 97 -22.37 -1.67 28.54
C THR A 97 -22.79 -1.41 27.09
N ILE A 98 -24.09 -1.22 26.84
CA ILE A 98 -24.63 -0.85 25.53
C ILE A 98 -24.04 0.48 25.08
N ALA A 99 -24.08 1.51 25.93
CA ALA A 99 -23.54 2.83 25.61
C ALA A 99 -22.05 2.76 25.21
N LYS A 100 -21.23 2.01 25.96
CA LYS A 100 -19.82 1.79 25.61
C LYS A 100 -19.63 1.09 24.25
N LYS A 101 -20.49 0.13 23.93
CA LYS A 101 -20.44 -0.57 22.64
C LYS A 101 -20.85 0.36 21.50
N ASP A 102 -21.87 1.19 21.69
CA ASP A 102 -22.31 2.17 20.71
C ASP A 102 -21.21 3.20 20.41
N ASP A 103 -20.52 3.68 21.44
CA ASP A 103 -19.39 4.59 21.26
C ASP A 103 -18.24 3.93 20.49
N LYS A 104 -17.94 2.65 20.79
CA LYS A 104 -16.92 1.91 20.03
C LYS A 104 -17.33 1.68 18.57
N LEU A 105 -18.62 1.43 18.31
CA LEU A 105 -19.13 1.31 16.94
C LEU A 105 -19.02 2.63 16.16
N LYS A 106 -19.26 3.78 16.82
CA LYS A 106 -19.05 5.09 16.20
C LYS A 106 -17.59 5.33 15.84
N GLU A 107 -16.67 4.98 16.73
CA GLU A 107 -15.23 5.08 16.47
C GLU A 107 -14.83 4.23 15.26
N ILE A 108 -15.27 2.96 15.21
CA ILE A 108 -15.01 2.06 14.07
C ILE A 108 -15.55 2.64 12.76
N ARG A 109 -16.78 3.16 12.76
CA ARG A 109 -17.38 3.79 11.57
C ARG A 109 -16.57 5.00 11.12
N THR A 110 -16.15 5.84 12.07
CA THR A 110 -15.32 7.00 11.79
C THR A 110 -14.03 6.57 11.10
N THR A 111 -13.32 5.57 11.64
CA THR A 111 -12.09 5.04 11.01
C THR A 111 -12.32 4.50 9.60
N ILE A 112 -13.45 3.79 9.37
CA ILE A 112 -13.80 3.29 8.04
C ILE A 112 -13.97 4.48 7.07
N ASP A 113 -14.68 5.51 7.49
CA ASP A 113 -15.01 6.66 6.65
C ASP A 113 -13.80 7.56 6.41
N THR A 114 -12.95 7.78 7.42
CA THR A 114 -11.80 8.71 7.33
C THR A 114 -10.56 8.09 6.74
N ASP A 115 -10.33 6.79 6.93
CA ASP A 115 -9.04 6.19 6.59
C ASP A 115 -9.20 5.17 5.47
N ILE A 116 -10.16 4.24 5.61
CA ILE A 116 -10.31 3.12 4.68
C ILE A 116 -10.92 3.59 3.35
N THR A 117 -12.05 4.29 3.40
CA THR A 117 -12.76 4.78 2.21
C THR A 117 -11.87 5.64 1.29
N PRO A 118 -11.14 6.67 1.77
CA PRO A 118 -10.28 7.46 0.90
C PRO A 118 -9.09 6.66 0.37
N THR A 119 -8.56 5.70 1.14
CA THR A 119 -7.50 4.80 0.65
C THR A 119 -8.00 3.95 -0.51
N ILE A 120 -9.21 3.40 -0.42
CA ILE A 120 -9.84 2.65 -1.52
C ILE A 120 -10.02 3.55 -2.75
N ASN A 121 -10.56 4.76 -2.57
CA ASN A 121 -10.76 5.69 -3.69
C ASN A 121 -9.43 6.06 -4.37
N LYS A 122 -8.37 6.27 -3.58
CA LYS A 122 -7.03 6.53 -4.11
C LYS A 122 -6.50 5.34 -4.92
N LEU A 123 -6.64 4.12 -4.40
CA LEU A 123 -6.22 2.91 -5.11
C LEU A 123 -6.99 2.71 -6.43
N GLN A 124 -8.27 3.02 -6.47
CA GLN A 124 -9.06 3.00 -7.70
C GLN A 124 -8.55 4.02 -8.72
N GLN A 125 -8.19 5.22 -8.27
CA GLN A 125 -7.60 6.25 -9.13
C GLN A 125 -6.22 5.81 -9.66
N ASP A 126 -5.39 5.22 -8.80
CA ASP A 126 -4.09 4.69 -9.18
C ASP A 126 -4.22 3.54 -10.21
N GLU A 127 -5.23 2.67 -10.06
CA GLU A 127 -5.53 1.62 -11.04
C GLU A 127 -5.90 2.20 -12.42
N GLN A 128 -6.75 3.24 -12.44
CA GLN A 128 -7.14 3.91 -13.68
C GLN A 128 -5.93 4.58 -14.36
N ASN A 129 -5.10 5.28 -13.58
CA ASN A 129 -3.87 5.90 -14.06
C ASN A 129 -2.91 4.85 -14.63
N TYR A 130 -2.77 3.71 -13.96
CA TYR A 130 -1.91 2.62 -14.41
C TYR A 130 -2.41 1.98 -15.72
N LYS A 131 -3.74 1.84 -15.90
CA LYS A 131 -4.34 1.38 -17.14
C LYS A 131 -4.02 2.33 -18.30
N MET A 132 -4.23 3.64 -18.12
CA MET A 132 -3.88 4.66 -19.11
C MET A 132 -2.38 4.64 -19.43
N TYR A 133 -1.52 4.58 -18.41
CA TYR A 133 -0.08 4.51 -18.60
C TYR A 133 0.32 3.27 -19.42
N THR A 134 -0.28 2.12 -19.15
CA THR A 134 0.00 0.87 -19.87
C THR A 134 -0.38 0.98 -21.35
N GLU A 135 -1.55 1.56 -21.65
CA GLU A 135 -1.99 1.81 -23.02
C GLU A 135 -1.05 2.80 -23.74
N LEU A 136 -0.73 3.91 -23.09
CA LEU A 136 0.17 4.92 -23.61
C LEU A 136 1.56 4.35 -23.89
N LYS A 137 2.08 3.50 -22.99
CA LYS A 137 3.37 2.82 -23.15
C LYS A 137 3.37 1.89 -24.36
N LYS A 138 2.28 1.14 -24.59
CA LYS A 138 2.14 0.30 -25.80
C LYS A 138 2.14 1.15 -27.07
N ARG A 139 1.38 2.25 -27.08
CA ARG A 139 1.31 3.17 -28.22
C ARG A 139 2.65 3.84 -28.48
N TYR A 140 3.33 4.31 -27.43
CA TYR A 140 4.67 4.88 -27.51
C TYR A 140 5.64 3.88 -28.14
N LYS A 141 5.65 2.63 -27.67
CA LYS A 141 6.53 1.59 -28.23
C LYS A 141 6.27 1.39 -29.72
N LEU A 142 5.00 1.28 -30.12
CA LEU A 142 4.65 1.12 -31.54
C LEU A 142 5.14 2.28 -32.39
N LEU A 143 4.89 3.52 -31.95
CA LEU A 143 5.34 4.71 -32.68
C LEU A 143 6.87 4.81 -32.74
N ASN A 144 7.55 4.47 -31.65
CA ASN A 144 9.00 4.45 -31.59
C ASN A 144 9.59 3.42 -32.54
N ASP A 145 9.03 2.20 -32.57
CA ASP A 145 9.47 1.15 -33.49
C ASP A 145 9.25 1.56 -34.96
N GLN A 146 8.14 2.25 -35.24
CA GLN A 146 7.85 2.82 -36.56
C GLN A 146 8.84 3.94 -36.95
N LEU A 147 9.17 4.83 -36.02
CA LEU A 147 10.14 5.90 -36.23
C LEU A 147 11.52 5.33 -36.56
N ILE A 148 11.99 4.37 -35.77
CA ILE A 148 13.28 3.70 -36.01
C ILE A 148 13.31 3.02 -37.38
N ALA A 149 12.23 2.33 -37.75
CA ALA A 149 12.12 1.69 -39.06
C ALA A 149 12.17 2.72 -40.21
N TYR A 150 11.51 3.87 -40.04
CA TYR A 150 11.53 4.95 -41.02
C TYR A 150 12.92 5.58 -41.16
N GLU A 151 13.58 5.90 -40.05
CA GLU A 151 14.95 6.43 -40.02
C GLU A 151 15.93 5.45 -40.69
N TYR A 152 15.79 4.15 -40.40
CA TYR A 152 16.59 3.11 -41.04
C TYR A 152 16.36 3.05 -42.56
N TRP A 153 15.10 3.11 -43.00
CA TRP A 153 14.77 3.14 -44.43
C TRP A 153 15.33 4.39 -45.13
N GLN A 154 15.25 5.56 -44.50
CA GLN A 154 15.84 6.79 -45.03
C GLN A 154 17.36 6.67 -45.18
N LEU A 155 18.04 6.12 -44.16
CA LEU A 155 19.49 5.89 -44.20
C LEU A 155 19.89 4.94 -45.33
N ILE A 156 19.20 3.80 -45.49
CA ILE A 156 19.45 2.87 -46.60
C ILE A 156 19.26 3.57 -47.94
N THR A 157 18.18 4.34 -48.08
CA THR A 157 17.89 5.05 -49.34
C THR A 157 18.97 6.08 -49.65
N SER A 158 19.44 6.81 -48.63
CA SER A 158 20.56 7.74 -48.77
C SER A 158 21.84 7.03 -49.18
N VAL A 159 22.18 5.89 -48.56
CA VAL A 159 23.36 5.10 -48.91
C VAL A 159 23.30 4.63 -50.36
N LYS A 160 22.16 4.09 -50.79
CA LYS A 160 21.97 3.67 -52.19
C LYS A 160 22.11 4.82 -53.17
N GLN A 161 21.57 6.00 -52.83
CA GLN A 161 21.73 7.17 -53.68
C GLN A 161 23.20 7.58 -53.77
N THR A 162 23.92 7.60 -52.65
CA THR A 162 25.36 7.91 -52.66
C THR A 162 26.19 6.87 -53.40
N GLU A 163 25.82 5.58 -53.37
CA GLU A 163 26.48 4.53 -54.16
C GLU A 163 26.30 4.77 -55.65
N ILE A 164 25.07 5.12 -56.09
CA ILE A 164 24.78 5.49 -57.49
C ILE A 164 25.57 6.75 -57.89
N ASP A 165 25.63 7.75 -57.01
CA ASP A 165 26.36 8.99 -57.29
C ASP A 165 27.87 8.73 -57.41
N VAL A 166 28.44 7.84 -56.57
CA VAL A 166 29.85 7.41 -56.66
C VAL A 166 30.11 6.66 -57.96
N GLU A 167 29.27 5.71 -58.35
CA GLU A 167 29.40 4.97 -59.62
C GLU A 167 29.40 5.93 -60.82
N ASN A 168 28.50 6.93 -60.83
CA ASN A 168 28.47 7.96 -61.86
C ASN A 168 29.73 8.83 -61.87
N MET A 169 30.27 9.19 -60.70
CA MET A 169 31.52 9.96 -60.59
C MET A 169 32.74 9.15 -61.07
N GLU A 170 32.77 7.84 -60.82
CA GLU A 170 33.83 6.95 -61.32
C GLU A 170 33.79 6.86 -62.85
N LEU A 171 32.60 6.70 -63.45
CA LEU A 171 32.44 6.72 -64.90
C LEU A 171 32.94 8.03 -65.52
N GLN A 172 32.52 9.17 -64.96
CA GLN A 172 33.00 10.48 -65.41
C GLN A 172 34.53 10.61 -65.28
N THR A 173 35.09 10.13 -64.17
CA THR A 173 36.53 10.17 -63.95
C THR A 173 37.28 9.35 -65.00
N ASN A 174 36.78 8.17 -65.35
CA ASN A 174 37.36 7.33 -66.41
C ASN A 174 37.27 8.02 -67.77
N GLU A 175 36.13 8.63 -68.12
CA GLU A 175 35.98 9.41 -69.37
C GLU A 175 36.99 10.56 -69.43
N TYR A 176 37.18 11.30 -68.33
CA TYR A 176 38.17 12.36 -68.26
C TYR A 176 39.61 11.83 -68.35
N GLN A 177 39.90 10.65 -67.79
CA GLN A 177 41.21 10.00 -67.93
C GLN A 177 41.50 9.61 -69.38
N GLU A 178 40.58 8.93 -70.06
CA GLU A 178 40.72 8.56 -71.48
C GLU A 178 40.92 9.80 -72.35
N ARG A 179 40.12 10.86 -72.10
CA ARG A 179 40.27 12.12 -72.83
C ARG A 179 41.62 12.79 -72.59
N ASN A 180 42.11 12.76 -71.36
CA ASN A 180 43.44 13.30 -71.03
C ASN A 180 44.56 12.50 -71.68
N GLU A 181 44.44 11.17 -71.78
CA GLU A 181 45.41 10.34 -72.51
C GLU A 181 45.46 10.70 -73.99
N ILE A 182 44.31 10.85 -74.64
CA ILE A 182 44.23 11.27 -76.05
C ILE A 182 44.89 12.64 -76.24
N ILE A 183 44.55 13.62 -75.41
CA ILE A 183 45.12 14.98 -75.49
C ILE A 183 46.64 14.95 -75.25
N THR A 184 47.12 14.13 -74.30
CA THR A 184 48.55 13.99 -74.05
C THR A 184 49.28 13.45 -75.28
N GLU A 185 48.64 12.53 -76.00
CA GLU A 185 49.22 11.89 -77.18
C GLU A 185 49.21 12.84 -78.38
N GLU A 186 48.15 13.62 -78.55
CA GLU A 186 48.10 14.74 -79.50
C GLU A 186 49.20 15.77 -79.22
N ILE A 187 49.40 16.17 -77.95
CA ILE A 187 50.48 17.08 -77.56
C ILE A 187 51.85 16.51 -77.93
N LYS A 188 52.10 15.21 -77.69
CA LYS A 188 53.36 14.56 -78.08
C LYS A 188 53.57 14.58 -79.59
N GLN A 189 52.53 14.32 -80.38
CA GLN A 189 52.61 14.38 -81.85
C GLN A 189 52.94 15.79 -82.33
N ILE A 190 52.22 16.80 -81.84
CA ILE A 190 52.48 18.21 -82.17
C ILE A 190 53.90 18.61 -81.77
N HIS A 191 54.37 18.19 -80.59
CA HIS A 191 55.74 18.50 -80.14
C HIS A 191 56.80 17.84 -81.03
N TYR A 192 56.54 16.62 -81.51
CA TYR A 192 57.41 15.95 -82.48
C TYR A 192 57.43 16.66 -83.83
N GLU A 193 56.27 17.08 -84.34
CA GLU A 193 56.16 17.86 -85.58
C GLU A 193 56.90 19.20 -85.48
N VAL A 194 56.70 19.94 -84.38
CA VAL A 194 57.43 21.20 -84.11
C VAL A 194 58.93 20.96 -84.12
N LYS A 195 59.41 19.88 -83.51
CA LYS A 195 60.84 19.54 -83.47
C LYS A 195 61.41 19.22 -84.85
N ILE A 196 60.64 18.55 -85.71
CA ILE A 196 61.03 18.32 -87.11
C ILE A 196 61.14 19.66 -87.84
N ILE A 197 60.11 20.51 -87.74
CA ILE A 197 60.08 21.83 -88.39
C ILE A 197 61.24 22.71 -87.92
N GLU A 198 61.56 22.72 -86.62
CA GLU A 198 62.71 23.45 -86.09
C GLU A 198 64.04 22.93 -86.66
N LYS A 199 64.18 21.60 -86.83
CA LYS A 199 65.37 21.01 -87.44
C LYS A 199 65.49 21.41 -88.92
N GLU A 200 64.40 21.33 -89.68
CA GLU A 200 64.35 21.77 -91.09
C GLU A 200 64.65 23.26 -91.23
N ARG A 201 64.17 24.10 -90.29
CA ARG A 201 64.49 25.53 -90.26
C ARG A 201 65.97 25.76 -89.98
N ASN A 202 66.56 25.08 -89.00
CA ASN A 202 67.97 25.20 -88.67
C ASN A 202 68.88 24.69 -89.81
N GLU A 203 68.50 23.62 -90.52
CA GLU A 203 69.21 23.14 -91.72
C GLU A 203 69.09 24.13 -92.88
N SER A 204 67.93 24.77 -93.05
CA SER A 204 67.74 25.85 -94.04
C SER A 204 68.56 27.10 -93.69
N GLU A 205 68.56 27.54 -92.43
CA GLU A 205 69.39 28.65 -91.96
C GLU A 205 70.89 28.35 -92.11
N PHE A 206 71.33 27.11 -91.83
CA PHE A 206 72.72 26.66 -92.05
C PHE A 206 73.10 26.65 -93.54
N ASN A 207 72.23 26.16 -94.42
CA ASN A 207 72.44 26.21 -95.87
C ASN A 207 72.46 27.64 -96.41
N THR A 208 71.75 28.57 -95.78
CA THR A 208 71.76 29.99 -96.17
C THR A 208 73.04 30.69 -95.67
N LEU A 209 73.61 30.27 -94.54
CA LEU A 209 74.84 30.82 -93.98
C LEU A 209 76.13 30.32 -94.66
N TYR A 210 76.09 29.16 -95.33
CA TYR A 210 77.23 28.54 -96.03
C TYR A 210 77.17 28.66 -97.57
N HIS A 211 76.23 29.43 -98.13
CA HIS A 211 76.18 29.79 -99.55
C HIS A 211 76.60 31.25 -99.83
N ILE A 212 77.76 31.63 -99.28
CA ILE A 212 78.64 32.70 -99.80
C ILE A 212 79.98 32.04 -100.13
#